data_AF-A0A0F8W858-F1
#
_entry.id   AF-A0A0F8W858-F1
#
_cell.length_a   1.000
_cell.length_b   1.000
_cell.length_c   1.000
_cell.angle_alpha   90.00
_cell.angle_beta   90.00
_cell.angle_gamma   90.00
#
_symmetry.space_group_name_H-M   'P 1'
#
loop_
_entity.id
_entity.type
_entity.pdbx_description
1 polymer ?
#
loop_
_entity_poly.entity_id
_entity_poly.type
_entity_poly.pdbx_seq_one_letter_code
_entity_poly.pdbx_strand_id
1 'polypeptide(L)' 'MTGWINSKALKPKEKQWVLVSNGRQVFIAEYFKYVDKFYLKDVEFKATHWMPLPKPPKMKKINPLHP' A
#
# COMPACT_ATOMS: atom_id res chain seq x y z
N MET A 1 19.81 -2.35 -15.22
CA MET A 1 18.94 -3.50 -15.55
C MET A 1 17.56 -3.26 -14.95
N THR A 2 16.62 -2.68 -15.70
CA THR A 2 15.21 -2.54 -15.26
C THR A 2 14.44 -3.76 -15.77
N GLY A 3 14.71 -4.91 -15.16
CA GLY A 3 13.95 -6.12 -15.42
C GLY A 3 12.50 -5.88 -15.02
N TRP A 4 11.58 -6.20 -15.94
CA TRP A 4 10.15 -6.18 -15.68
C TRP A 4 9.87 -6.93 -14.38
N ILE A 5 9.39 -6.21 -13.36
CA ILE A 5 9.10 -6.83 -12.07
C ILE A 5 7.78 -7.60 -12.23
N ASN A 6 7.85 -8.92 -12.07
CA ASN A 6 6.66 -9.76 -12.05
C ASN A 6 5.74 -9.28 -10.92
N SER A 7 4.53 -8.83 -11.27
CA SER A 7 3.56 -8.28 -10.31
C SER A 7 3.22 -9.25 -9.17
N LYS A 8 3.34 -10.56 -9.39
CA LYS A 8 3.19 -11.59 -8.35
C LYS A 8 4.28 -11.55 -7.28
N ALA A 9 5.48 -11.06 -7.60
CA ALA A 9 6.61 -10.96 -6.68
C ALA A 9 6.49 -9.76 -5.72
N LEU A 10 5.62 -8.80 -6.00
CA LEU A 10 5.45 -7.61 -5.17
C LEU A 10 4.33 -7.75 -4.13
N LYS A 11 3.55 -8.85 -4.16
CA LYS A 11 2.37 -9.01 -3.28
C LYS A 11 2.68 -8.63 -1.82
N PRO A 12 1.73 -7.98 -1.11
CA PRO A 12 1.96 -7.54 0.25
C PRO A 12 2.27 -8.73 1.16
N LYS A 13 2.92 -8.46 2.30
CA LYS A 13 3.13 -9.47 3.33
C LYS A 13 1.83 -9.75 4.08
N GLU A 14 1.78 -10.90 4.75
CA GLU A 14 0.66 -11.25 5.64
C GLU A 14 0.38 -10.12 6.64
N LYS A 15 -0.90 -9.75 6.78
CA LYS A 15 -1.40 -8.66 7.64
C LYS A 15 -0.79 -7.29 7.36
N GLN A 16 -0.28 -7.07 6.16
CA GLN A 16 0.26 -5.78 5.76
C GLN A 16 -0.88 -4.83 5.33
N TRP A 17 -0.87 -3.63 5.90
CA TRP A 17 -1.72 -2.54 5.45
C TRP A 17 -1.23 -1.97 4.12
N VAL A 18 -2.13 -1.91 3.15
CA VAL A 18 -1.86 -1.43 1.80
C VAL A 18 -3.00 -0.56 1.31
N LEU A 19 -2.71 0.28 0.32
CA LEU A 19 -3.75 0.92 -0.47
C LEU A 19 -4.28 -0.11 -1.45
N VAL A 20 -5.60 -0.23 -1.53
CA VAL A 20 -6.30 -1.08 -2.49
C VAL A 20 -7.24 -0.22 -3.32
N SER A 21 -7.40 -0.56 -4.59
CA SER A 21 -8.38 0.09 -5.46
C SER A 21 -9.20 -0.92 -6.24
N ASN A 22 -10.49 -0.63 -6.39
CA ASN A 22 -11.41 -1.37 -7.26
C ASN A 22 -11.64 -0.65 -8.62
N GLY A 23 -10.81 0.34 -8.96
CA GLY A 23 -10.94 1.16 -10.16
C GLY A 23 -11.88 2.37 -10.02
N ARG A 24 -12.66 2.46 -8.93
CA ARG A 24 -13.52 3.63 -8.63
C ARG A 24 -13.10 4.35 -7.36
N GLN A 25 -12.70 3.59 -6.36
CA GLN A 25 -12.38 4.07 -5.03
C GLN A 25 -11.04 3.50 -4.57
N VAL A 26 -10.41 4.19 -3.63
CA VAL A 26 -9.16 3.78 -2.98
C VAL A 26 -9.43 3.66 -1.48
N PHE A 27 -9.03 2.54 -0.90
CA PHE A 27 -9.18 2.24 0.51
C PHE A 27 -7.83 1.80 1.09
N ILE A 28 -7.69 1.96 2.40
CA ILE A 28 -6.61 1.30 3.14
C ILE A 28 -7.20 0.00 3.68
N ALA A 29 -6.57 -1.13 3.36
CA ALA A 29 -7.02 -2.46 3.77
C ALA A 29 -5.83 -3.32 4.19
N GLU A 30 -6.10 -4.28 5.07
CA GLU A 30 -5.15 -5.29 5.52
C GLU A 30 -5.19 -6.49 4.59
N TYR A 31 -4.02 -6.93 4.11
CA TYR A 31 -3.89 -8.10 3.23
C TYR A 31 -3.71 -9.41 4.01
N PHE A 32 -4.50 -10.42 3.69
CA PHE A 32 -4.38 -11.78 4.23
C PHE A 32 -3.96 -12.73 3.12
N LYS A 33 -2.72 -13.23 3.18
CA LYS A 33 -2.07 -14.06 2.16
C LYS A 33 -2.72 -15.43 2.04
N TYR A 34 -3.14 -16.04 3.14
CA TYR A 34 -3.72 -17.39 3.13
C TYR A 34 -5.02 -17.48 2.33
N VAL A 35 -5.81 -16.41 2.35
CA VAL A 35 -7.08 -16.31 1.61
C VAL A 35 -6.99 -15.40 0.39
N ASP A 36 -5.82 -14.79 0.14
CA ASP A 36 -5.54 -13.80 -0.91
C ASP A 36 -6.57 -12.66 -0.99
N LYS A 37 -6.96 -12.12 0.18
CA LYS A 37 -8.03 -11.12 0.31
C LYS A 37 -7.58 -9.88 1.08
N PHE A 38 -8.34 -8.80 0.90
CA PHE A 38 -8.11 -7.51 1.55
C PHE A 38 -9.31 -7.17 2.43
N TYR A 39 -9.06 -6.76 3.67
CA TYR A 39 -10.12 -6.45 4.64
C TYR A 39 -9.94 -5.08 5.27
N LEU A 40 -11.05 -4.41 5.59
CA LEU A 40 -11.07 -3.26 6.50
C LEU A 40 -12.23 -3.44 7.48
N LYS A 41 -11.92 -3.60 8.77
CA LYS A 41 -12.92 -3.76 9.85
C LYS A 41 -14.01 -4.79 9.46
N ASP A 42 -13.57 -6.00 9.13
CA ASP A 42 -14.42 -7.15 8.75
C ASP A 42 -15.11 -7.09 7.38
N VAL A 43 -14.96 -5.99 6.62
CA VAL A 43 -15.45 -5.90 5.24
C VAL A 43 -14.39 -6.37 4.26
N GLU A 44 -14.72 -7.33 3.39
CA GLU A 44 -13.87 -7.78 2.29
C GLU A 44 -13.91 -6.82 1.10
N PHE A 45 -12.75 -6.52 0.52
CA PHE A 45 -12.61 -5.68 -0.67
C PHE A 45 -12.07 -6.48 -1.85
N LYS A 46 -12.83 -6.47 -2.95
CA LYS A 46 -12.35 -7.00 -4.24
C LYS A 46 -11.42 -5.99 -4.91
N ALA A 47 -10.14 -6.07 -4.58
CA ALA A 47 -9.12 -5.19 -5.13
C ALA A 47 -8.74 -5.60 -6.57
N THR A 48 -8.66 -4.63 -7.47
CA THR A 48 -8.07 -4.79 -8.81
C THR A 48 -6.58 -4.44 -8.81
N HIS A 49 -6.20 -3.48 -7.96
CA HIS A 49 -4.85 -2.98 -7.80
C HIS A 49 -4.57 -2.78 -6.32
N TRP A 50 -3.31 -2.93 -5.91
CA TRP A 50 -2.86 -2.61 -4.57
C TRP A 50 -1.45 -2.00 -4.64
N MET A 51 -1.09 -1.23 -3.62
CA MET A 51 0.25 -0.66 -3.46
C MET A 51 0.62 -0.49 -1.97
N PRO A 52 1.91 -0.53 -1.63
CA PRO A 52 2.36 -0.18 -0.30
C PRO A 52 1.90 1.23 0.10
N LEU A 53 1.69 1.46 1.39
CA LEU A 53 1.41 2.80 1.88
C LEU A 53 2.57 3.75 1.54
N PRO A 54 2.28 4.97 1.07
CA PRO A 54 3.32 5.95 0.79
C PRO A 54 4.06 6.27 2.07
N LYS A 55 5.39 6.39 1.97
CA LYS A 55 6.17 6.88 3.10
C LYS A 55 5.79 8.35 3.35
N PRO A 56 5.70 8.77 4.63
CA PRO A 56 5.55 10.18 4.94
C PRO A 56 6.61 11.02 4.21
N PRO A 57 6.29 12.24 3.78
CA PRO A 57 7.29 13.13 3.21
C PRO A 57 8.42 13.28 4.24
N LYS A 58 9.67 13.15 3.77
CA LYS A 58 10.83 13.44 4.63
C LYS A 58 10.68 14.87 5.11
N MET A 59 10.57 15.09 6.42
CA MET A 59 10.63 16.45 6.97
C MET A 59 11.92 17.07 6.45
N LYS A 60 11.81 18.07 5.57
CA LYS A 60 12.95 18.95 5.31
C LYS A 60 13.26 19.58 6.66
N LYS A 61 14.47 19.35 7.17
CA LYS A 61 14.98 20.13 8.30
C LYS A 61 14.87 21.58 7.87
N ILE A 62 13.94 22.31 8.47
CA ILE A 62 13.87 23.75 8.30
C ILE A 62 15.12 24.23 9.02
N ASN A 63 16.14 24.68 8.28
CA ASN A 63 17.23 25.40 8.92
C ASN A 63 16.57 26.61 9.56
N PRO A 64 16.69 26.81 10.89
CA PRO A 64 16.26 28.06 11.49
C PRO A 64 17.01 29.16 10.74
N LEU A 65 16.25 30.08 10.13
CA LEU A 65 16.79 31.32 9.60
C LEU A 65 17.55 31.97 10.76
N HIS A 66 18.87 32.05 10.61
CA HIS A 66 19.68 32.81 11.54
C HIS A 66 19.17 34.27 11.53
N PRO A 67 19.03 34.89 12.72
CA PRO A 67 18.54 36.26 12.87
C PRO A 67 19.43 37.28 12.17
#